data_AF-A0A7V3RG99-F1
#
_entry.id   AF-A0A7V3RG99-F1
#
_cell.length_a   1.000
_cell.length_b   1.000
_cell.length_c   1.000
_cell.angle_alpha   90.00
_cell.angle_beta   90.00
_cell.angle_gamma   90.00
#
_symmetry.space_group_name_H-M   'P 1'
#
loop_
_entity.id
_entity.type
_entity.pdbx_description
1 polymer ?
#
loop_
_entity_poly.entity_id
_entity_poly.type
_entity_poly.pdbx_seq_one_letter_code
_entity_poly.pdbx_strand_id
1 'polypeptide(L)'
;MRRIHNIIFAPDFQTVEKINGYLSRYGKLEVDGRPTLSLATDEMLKALLDISEEIFLVPSHIWTPWFSLFGSNSGFDSIEECLGDLKDKVFALETGLSSDPAMNWRLSSLDNYTLISNSDAHSPNRLGREANVFKEELDYFGLRDVLKNKDRSKFLYTIEFYPEEGKYHYDGHRRCQVRLSPKEARVNNNICPVCSRPITIGVLHRVEMLADRPEGYVPENSIPYKNLIPLEEIIAEAMGVGRETVGVKNEYQRLCRIFGSEFEVLLNTPLEELRNNTQERIALGIEKARRGEVIIKPGYDGEFGVIKLFEEKSPTGAQLGLF
;
A
#
# COMPACT_ATOMS: atom_id res chain seq x y z
N MET A 1 10.35 19.89 11.16
CA MET A 1 8.90 19.83 11.46
C MET A 1 8.37 18.54 10.87
N ARG A 2 7.80 17.65 11.70
CA ARG A 2 7.18 16.40 11.24
C ARG A 2 5.75 16.70 10.80
N ARG A 3 5.28 16.06 9.73
CA ARG A 3 3.90 16.16 9.24
C ARG A 3 3.38 14.75 9.03
N ILE A 4 2.11 14.52 9.37
CA ILE A 4 1.47 13.22 9.29
C ILE A 4 0.07 13.43 8.69
N HIS A 5 -0.33 12.58 7.76
CA HIS A 5 -1.72 12.46 7.37
C HIS A 5 -2.46 11.49 8.29
N ASN A 6 -3.69 11.87 8.63
CA ASN A 6 -4.56 11.08 9.48
C ASN A 6 -5.93 10.98 8.79
N ILE A 7 -6.56 9.82 8.90
CA ILE A 7 -7.94 9.59 8.48
C ILE A 7 -8.81 9.72 9.72
N ILE A 8 -9.83 10.57 9.64
CA ILE A 8 -10.77 10.80 10.74
C ILE A 8 -12.11 10.17 10.34
N PHE A 9 -12.58 9.23 11.17
CA PHE A 9 -13.87 8.59 11.02
C PHE A 9 -14.85 9.18 12.04
N ALA A 10 -16.03 9.58 11.58
CA ALA A 10 -17.06 10.18 12.42
C ALA A 10 -18.40 9.43 12.24
N PRO A 11 -19.20 9.27 13.31
CA PRO A 11 -20.42 8.46 13.28
C PRO A 11 -21.57 9.08 12.49
N ASP A 12 -21.60 10.42 12.40
CA ASP A 12 -22.69 11.16 11.79
C ASP A 12 -22.26 12.58 11.39
N PHE A 13 -23.10 13.25 10.59
CA PHE A 13 -22.83 14.60 10.10
C PHE A 13 -22.85 15.67 11.20
N GLN A 14 -23.63 15.50 12.28
CA GLN A 14 -23.65 16.45 13.39
C GLN A 14 -22.30 16.47 14.11
N THR A 15 -21.67 15.30 14.23
CA THR A 15 -20.33 15.14 14.77
C THR A 15 -19.30 15.76 13.83
N VAL A 16 -19.42 15.55 12.52
CA VAL A 16 -18.56 16.21 11.51
C VAL A 16 -18.63 17.74 11.59
N GLU A 17 -19.81 18.33 11.80
CA GLU A 17 -19.95 19.78 11.98
C GLU A 17 -19.15 20.29 13.19
N LYS A 18 -19.18 19.56 14.32
CA LYS A 18 -18.38 19.88 15.51
C LYS A 18 -16.88 19.74 15.24
N ILE A 19 -16.47 18.69 14.54
CA ILE A 19 -15.07 18.48 14.11
C ILE A 19 -14.60 19.68 13.27
N ASN A 20 -15.38 20.08 12.25
CA ASN A 20 -15.06 21.21 11.39
C ASN A 20 -14.97 22.53 12.19
N GLY A 21 -15.89 22.76 13.13
CA GLY A 21 -15.87 23.93 14.01
C GLY A 21 -14.64 24.00 14.92
N TYR A 22 -14.05 22.86 15.29
CA TYR A 22 -12.81 22.80 16.05
C TYR A 22 -11.58 22.94 15.13
N LEU A 23 -11.47 22.13 14.08
CA LEU A 23 -10.28 22.07 13.22
C LEU A 23 -10.06 23.34 12.39
N SER A 24 -11.13 24.09 12.07
CA SER A 24 -11.04 25.39 11.36
C SER A 24 -10.23 26.46 12.12
N ARG A 25 -9.96 26.25 13.42
CA ARG A 25 -9.08 27.13 14.22
C ARG A 25 -7.60 26.96 13.88
N TYR A 26 -7.23 25.86 13.23
CA TYR A 26 -5.84 25.46 12.98
C TYR A 26 -5.47 25.45 11.49
N GLY A 27 -6.42 25.70 10.60
CA GLY A 27 -6.22 25.76 9.15
C GLY A 27 -7.51 26.07 8.41
N LYS A 28 -7.39 26.36 7.11
CA LYS A 28 -8.53 26.65 6.23
C LYS A 28 -9.08 25.34 5.65
N LEU A 29 -10.27 24.94 6.08
CA LEU A 29 -10.89 23.68 5.67
C LEU A 29 -11.54 23.78 4.28
N GLU A 30 -11.90 24.99 3.86
CA GLU A 30 -12.63 25.29 2.63
C GLU A 30 -11.74 25.35 1.38
N VAL A 31 -10.42 25.33 1.54
CA VAL A 31 -9.45 25.55 0.45
C VAL A 31 -9.00 24.24 -0.22
N ASP A 32 -8.97 23.13 0.53
CA ASP A 32 -8.42 21.85 0.09
C ASP A 32 -9.24 20.69 0.68
N GLY A 33 -9.45 19.62 -0.09
CA GLY A 33 -10.10 18.40 0.39
C GLY A 33 -9.27 17.64 1.44
N ARG A 34 -7.96 17.91 1.52
CA ARG A 34 -7.07 17.47 2.61
C ARG A 34 -6.39 18.71 3.24
N PRO A 35 -7.06 19.40 4.17
CA PRO A 35 -6.54 20.63 4.75
C PRO A 35 -5.27 20.39 5.57
N THR A 36 -4.31 21.29 5.46
CA THR A 36 -3.12 21.30 6.33
C THR A 36 -3.43 22.07 7.60
N LEU A 37 -3.29 21.40 8.75
CA LEU A 37 -3.59 21.97 10.06
C LEU A 37 -2.29 22.19 10.84
N SER A 38 -2.16 23.35 11.48
CA SER A 38 -1.08 23.64 12.43
C SER A 38 -1.45 23.09 13.82
N LEU A 39 -1.63 21.77 13.90
CA LEU A 39 -2.10 21.04 15.08
C LEU A 39 -1.36 19.71 15.18
N ALA A 40 -0.88 19.37 16.38
CA ALA A 40 -0.22 18.09 16.62
C ALA A 40 -1.24 16.93 16.59
N THR A 41 -0.79 15.71 16.24
CA THR A 41 -1.72 14.58 16.03
C THR A 41 -2.35 14.11 17.35
N ASP A 42 -1.61 14.11 18.44
CA ASP A 42 -2.08 13.82 19.79
C ASP A 42 -3.10 14.86 20.29
N GLU A 43 -2.80 16.16 20.12
CA GLU A 43 -3.73 17.24 20.47
C GLU A 43 -5.03 17.16 19.65
N MET A 44 -4.91 16.85 18.36
CA MET A 44 -6.05 16.61 17.48
C MET A 44 -6.88 15.42 17.98
N LEU A 45 -6.25 14.26 18.23
CA LEU A 45 -6.93 13.07 18.72
C LEU A 45 -7.66 13.33 20.05
N LYS A 46 -7.02 14.04 20.98
CA LYS A 46 -7.64 14.42 22.25
C LYS A 46 -8.92 15.20 22.03
N ALA A 47 -8.85 16.26 21.23
CA ALA A 47 -10.00 17.12 20.97
C ALA A 47 -11.12 16.40 20.20
N LEU A 48 -10.77 15.49 19.29
CA LEU A 48 -11.74 14.65 18.60
C LEU A 48 -12.49 13.75 19.60
N LEU A 49 -11.78 13.12 20.53
CA LEU A 49 -12.41 12.29 21.57
C LEU A 49 -13.28 13.11 22.54
N ASP A 50 -12.89 14.35 22.84
CA ASP A 50 -13.71 15.28 23.65
C ASP A 50 -15.02 15.67 22.92
N ILE A 51 -15.02 15.69 21.58
CA ILE A 51 -16.23 15.95 20.77
C ILE A 51 -17.17 14.74 20.80
N SER A 52 -16.62 13.53 20.65
CA SER A 52 -17.35 12.26 20.73
C SER A 52 -16.37 11.09 20.91
N GLU A 53 -16.63 10.23 21.89
CA GLU A 53 -15.84 9.00 22.11
C GLU A 53 -15.99 7.96 20.97
N GLU A 54 -16.99 8.16 20.10
CA GLU A 54 -17.23 7.29 18.94
C GLU A 54 -16.35 7.66 17.74
N ILE A 55 -15.74 8.85 17.70
CA ILE A 55 -14.75 9.22 16.68
C ILE A 55 -13.52 8.33 16.84
N PHE A 56 -12.95 7.89 15.72
CA PHE A 56 -11.64 7.27 15.72
C PHE A 56 -10.76 7.81 14.61
N LEU A 57 -9.45 7.72 14.85
CA LEU A 57 -8.41 8.24 13.98
C LEU A 57 -7.48 7.11 13.58
N VAL A 58 -7.12 7.08 12.30
CA VAL A 58 -6.14 6.15 11.74
C VAL A 58 -5.00 6.95 11.12
N PRO A 59 -3.76 6.84 11.63
CA PRO A 59 -2.58 7.34 10.91
C PRO A 59 -2.52 6.72 9.51
N SER A 60 -2.49 7.59 8.50
CA SER A 60 -2.53 7.20 7.09
C SER A 60 -1.15 6.78 6.60
N HIS A 61 -1.12 5.81 5.70
CA HIS A 61 0.01 5.39 4.88
C HIS A 61 1.37 5.48 5.61
N ILE A 62 1.50 4.76 6.73
CA ILE A 62 2.46 5.06 7.81
C ILE A 62 3.94 4.99 7.42
N TRP A 63 4.28 4.44 6.25
CA TRP A 63 5.66 4.28 5.79
C TRP A 63 6.09 5.16 4.62
N THR A 64 5.17 5.93 4.00
CA THR A 64 5.58 6.75 2.86
C THR A 64 6.68 7.75 3.27
N PRO A 65 7.68 8.05 2.42
CA PRO A 65 8.87 8.80 2.85
C PRO A 65 8.59 10.17 3.48
N TRP A 66 7.45 10.79 3.15
CA TRP A 66 7.02 12.10 3.62
C TRP A 66 5.60 12.02 4.16
N PHE A 67 5.22 12.92 5.07
CA PHE A 67 3.85 13.04 5.58
C PHE A 67 3.29 11.77 6.25
N SER A 68 4.15 10.91 6.77
CA SER A 68 3.79 9.63 7.40
C SER A 68 4.42 9.46 8.76
N LEU A 69 3.78 8.62 9.59
CA LEU A 69 4.20 8.37 10.96
C LEU A 69 5.64 7.86 11.05
N PHE A 70 6.02 6.83 10.28
CA PHE A 70 7.37 6.27 10.25
C PHE A 70 8.19 6.71 9.03
N GLY A 71 7.78 7.75 8.31
CA GLY A 71 8.40 8.16 7.04
C GLY A 71 9.91 8.39 7.14
N SER A 72 10.67 7.94 6.15
CA SER A 72 12.14 7.94 6.18
C SER A 72 12.78 9.33 6.26
N ASN A 73 12.09 10.39 5.83
CA ASN A 73 12.63 11.76 5.83
C ASN A 73 12.13 12.64 7.00
N SER A 74 10.99 12.30 7.60
CA SER A 74 10.32 13.18 8.57
C SER A 74 9.45 12.47 9.61
N GLY A 75 9.61 11.16 9.78
CA GLY A 75 8.82 10.34 10.70
C GLY A 75 9.32 10.37 12.15
N PHE A 76 8.56 9.69 12.99
CA PHE A 76 8.86 9.30 14.37
C PHE A 76 9.44 7.89 14.37
N ASP A 77 10.17 7.53 15.43
CA ASP A 77 10.75 6.18 15.57
C ASP A 77 9.83 5.23 16.36
N SER A 78 8.75 5.75 16.97
CA SER A 78 7.73 4.97 17.68
C SER A 78 6.35 5.64 17.63
N ILE A 79 5.29 4.87 17.90
CA ILE A 79 3.93 5.42 18.02
C ILE A 79 3.84 6.34 19.25
N GLU A 80 4.51 5.97 20.35
CA GLU A 80 4.59 6.70 21.61
C GLU A 80 5.13 8.13 21.40
N GLU A 81 6.15 8.28 20.56
CA GLU A 81 6.72 9.60 20.26
C GLU A 81 5.73 10.51 19.52
N CYS A 82 4.77 9.93 18.78
CA CYS A 82 3.75 10.66 18.02
C CYS A 82 2.46 10.91 18.82
N LEU A 83 2.03 9.96 19.65
CA LEU A 83 0.71 9.97 20.30
C LEU A 83 0.76 10.08 21.83
N GLY A 84 1.93 9.91 22.45
CA GLY A 84 2.10 9.92 23.90
C GLY A 84 1.14 8.95 24.60
N ASP A 85 0.47 9.44 25.63
CA ASP A 85 -0.50 8.68 26.44
C ASP A 85 -1.77 8.30 25.68
N LEU A 86 -2.00 8.86 24.48
CA LEU A 86 -3.17 8.56 23.65
C LEU A 86 -2.93 7.41 22.68
N LYS A 87 -1.75 6.77 22.69
CA LYS A 87 -1.44 5.67 21.77
C LYS A 87 -2.47 4.53 21.79
N ASP A 88 -3.05 4.25 22.97
CA ASP A 88 -4.03 3.17 23.17
C ASP A 88 -5.45 3.58 22.72
N LYS A 89 -5.64 4.83 22.30
CA LYS A 89 -6.87 5.31 21.67
C LYS A 89 -6.87 5.10 20.16
N VAL A 90 -5.71 4.87 19.54
CA VAL A 90 -5.58 4.43 18.15
C VAL A 90 -5.51 2.92 18.15
N PHE A 91 -6.35 2.28 17.35
CA PHE A 91 -6.43 0.81 17.26
C PHE A 91 -6.22 0.27 15.84
N ALA A 92 -6.08 1.16 14.85
CA ALA A 92 -5.80 0.79 13.47
C ALA A 92 -4.76 1.72 12.85
N LEU A 93 -4.00 1.18 11.89
CA LEU A 93 -2.98 1.89 11.14
C LEU A 93 -3.14 1.54 9.66
N GLU A 94 -3.01 2.52 8.77
CA GLU A 94 -3.02 2.26 7.34
C GLU A 94 -1.61 2.01 6.81
N THR A 95 -1.38 0.85 6.19
CA THR A 95 -0.08 0.47 5.61
C THR A 95 0.31 1.43 4.48
N GLY A 96 -0.61 1.60 3.53
CA GLY A 96 -0.47 2.39 2.31
C GLY A 96 0.54 1.79 1.32
N LEU A 97 0.49 2.30 0.09
CA LEU A 97 1.15 1.80 -1.14
C LEU A 97 2.67 1.56 -1.09
N SER A 98 3.36 1.97 -0.03
CA SER A 98 4.81 1.82 0.12
C SER A 98 5.21 0.68 1.05
N SER A 99 4.25 0.01 1.68
CA SER A 99 4.49 -1.14 2.56
C SER A 99 3.32 -2.11 2.51
N ASP A 100 3.57 -3.37 2.82
CA ASP A 100 2.54 -4.39 3.00
C ASP A 100 2.53 -4.90 4.46
N PRO A 101 1.59 -5.79 4.84
CA PRO A 101 1.57 -6.36 6.18
C PRO A 101 2.84 -7.11 6.55
N ALA A 102 3.49 -7.83 5.63
CA ALA A 102 4.74 -8.54 5.91
C ALA A 102 5.88 -7.60 6.32
N MET A 103 5.98 -6.42 5.71
CA MET A 103 6.92 -5.38 6.14
C MET A 103 6.60 -4.87 7.55
N ASN A 104 5.31 -4.66 7.85
CA ASN A 104 4.85 -4.12 9.13
C ASN A 104 5.00 -5.11 10.29
N TRP A 105 4.78 -6.40 10.04
CA TRP A 105 4.92 -7.48 11.03
C TRP A 105 6.32 -7.62 11.62
N ARG A 106 7.32 -7.02 10.95
CA ARG A 106 8.70 -6.97 11.42
C ARG A 106 8.92 -6.05 12.62
N LEU A 107 7.93 -5.24 13.00
CA LEU A 107 7.98 -4.32 14.13
C LEU A 107 6.92 -4.71 15.17
N SER A 108 7.34 -5.30 16.28
CA SER A 108 6.43 -5.88 17.29
C SER A 108 5.48 -4.88 17.95
N SER A 109 5.86 -3.61 18.02
CA SER A 109 4.99 -2.55 18.55
C SER A 109 3.73 -2.34 17.71
N LEU A 110 3.69 -2.82 16.46
CA LEU A 110 2.52 -2.73 15.58
C LEU A 110 1.50 -3.87 15.78
N ASP A 111 1.84 -4.91 16.55
CA ASP A 111 1.00 -6.10 16.68
C ASP A 111 -0.38 -5.84 17.28
N ASN A 112 -0.48 -4.82 18.14
CA ASN A 112 -1.73 -4.44 18.81
C ASN A 112 -2.66 -3.61 17.91
N TYR A 113 -2.18 -3.18 16.74
CA TYR A 113 -2.97 -2.41 15.80
C TYR A 113 -3.54 -3.31 14.71
N THR A 114 -4.75 -2.98 14.26
CA THR A 114 -5.35 -3.54 13.06
C THR A 114 -4.77 -2.83 11.85
N LEU A 115 -4.04 -3.56 11.01
CA LEU A 115 -3.52 -3.01 9.76
C LEU A 115 -4.66 -2.98 8.74
N ILE A 116 -4.91 -1.81 8.18
CA ILE A 116 -5.85 -1.59 7.08
C ILE A 116 -5.12 -1.13 5.83
N SER A 117 -5.72 -1.37 4.67
CA SER A 117 -5.15 -1.04 3.37
C SER A 117 -6.20 -0.32 2.52
N ASN A 118 -5.88 0.88 2.04
CA ASN A 118 -6.79 1.72 1.28
C ASN A 118 -6.09 2.37 0.10
N SER A 119 -6.81 2.45 -1.01
CA SER A 119 -6.27 2.91 -2.29
C SER A 119 -5.64 4.31 -2.34
N ASP A 120 -5.99 5.24 -1.45
CA ASP A 120 -5.68 6.68 -1.59
C ASP A 120 -5.92 7.17 -3.04
N ALA A 121 -7.11 6.85 -3.56
CA ALA A 121 -7.43 7.00 -4.97
C ALA A 121 -7.62 8.48 -5.36
N HIS A 122 -6.71 8.98 -6.20
CA HIS A 122 -6.78 10.32 -6.78
C HIS A 122 -7.40 10.33 -8.19
N SER A 123 -7.82 9.17 -8.68
CA SER A 123 -8.56 9.02 -9.93
C SER A 123 -9.46 7.78 -9.88
N PRO A 124 -10.61 7.78 -10.59
CA PRO A 124 -11.56 6.67 -10.53
C PRO A 124 -10.95 5.30 -10.89
N ASN A 125 -10.01 5.27 -11.83
CA ASN A 125 -9.31 4.04 -12.25
C ASN A 125 -8.26 3.53 -11.24
N ARG A 126 -8.02 4.24 -10.14
CA ARG A 126 -7.14 3.80 -9.04
C ARG A 126 -7.93 3.35 -7.81
N LEU A 127 -9.26 3.44 -7.84
CA LEU A 127 -10.12 2.98 -6.76
C LEU A 127 -9.94 1.47 -6.55
N GLY A 128 -9.78 1.06 -5.29
CA GLY A 128 -9.69 -0.36 -4.95
C GLY A 128 -8.36 -1.05 -5.30
N ARG A 129 -7.31 -0.31 -5.70
CA ARG A 129 -5.96 -0.90 -5.85
C ARG A 129 -5.39 -1.45 -4.53
N GLU A 130 -5.93 -0.96 -3.42
CA GLU A 130 -5.77 -1.47 -2.06
C GLU A 130 -7.15 -1.43 -1.39
N ALA A 131 -7.47 -2.47 -0.62
CA ALA A 131 -8.80 -2.62 -0.02
C ALA A 131 -8.79 -3.55 1.21
N ASN A 132 -9.88 -3.49 1.98
CA ASN A 132 -10.12 -4.33 3.16
C ASN A 132 -11.29 -5.28 2.87
N VAL A 133 -11.11 -6.58 3.09
CA VAL A 133 -12.15 -7.58 2.83
C VAL A 133 -12.80 -8.02 4.14
N PHE A 134 -14.07 -7.65 4.28
CA PHE A 134 -14.91 -8.05 5.40
C PHE A 134 -15.87 -9.17 4.98
N LYS A 135 -16.18 -10.05 5.93
CA LYS A 135 -17.08 -11.20 5.71
C LYS A 135 -18.53 -10.79 5.42
N GLU A 136 -18.93 -9.64 5.95
CA GLU A 136 -20.28 -9.11 5.87
C GLU A 136 -20.23 -7.59 5.67
N GLU A 137 -21.37 -7.00 5.31
CA GLU A 137 -21.53 -5.55 5.26
C GLU A 137 -21.51 -4.98 6.69
N LEU A 138 -20.78 -3.88 6.87
CA LEU A 138 -20.61 -3.23 8.17
C LEU A 138 -21.13 -1.80 8.08
N ASP A 139 -21.91 -1.40 9.09
CA ASP A 139 -22.12 0.02 9.37
C ASP A 139 -20.89 0.63 10.07
N TYR A 140 -20.99 1.91 10.41
CA TYR A 140 -19.91 2.64 11.10
C TYR A 140 -19.45 1.94 12.38
N PHE A 141 -20.40 1.51 13.22
CA PHE A 141 -20.10 0.95 14.54
C PHE A 141 -19.54 -0.47 14.40
N GLY A 142 -20.10 -1.27 13.48
CA GLY A 142 -19.56 -2.57 13.11
C GLY A 142 -18.13 -2.48 12.60
N LEU A 143 -17.81 -1.52 11.73
CA LEU A 143 -16.44 -1.29 11.26
C LEU A 143 -15.51 -0.91 12.42
N ARG A 144 -15.92 0.07 13.25
CA ARG A 144 -15.15 0.50 14.42
C ARG A 144 -14.85 -0.66 15.36
N ASP A 145 -15.84 -1.48 15.68
CA ASP A 145 -15.69 -2.61 16.59
C ASP A 145 -14.80 -3.71 16.00
N VAL A 146 -14.94 -4.02 14.72
CA VAL A 146 -14.07 -5.00 14.03
C VAL A 146 -12.61 -4.55 14.05
N LEU A 147 -12.35 -3.27 13.74
CA LEU A 147 -10.99 -2.72 13.75
C LEU A 147 -10.43 -2.62 15.16
N LYS A 148 -11.23 -2.19 16.14
CA LYS A 148 -10.80 -2.03 17.54
C LYS A 148 -10.45 -3.36 18.20
N ASN A 149 -11.22 -4.40 17.91
CA ASN A 149 -11.02 -5.73 18.49
C ASN A 149 -10.13 -6.64 17.63
N LYS A 150 -9.68 -6.16 16.45
CA LYS A 150 -8.93 -6.97 15.48
C LYS A 150 -9.63 -8.30 15.18
N ASP A 151 -10.93 -8.25 14.93
CA ASP A 151 -11.78 -9.44 14.78
C ASP A 151 -11.54 -10.16 13.45
N ARG A 152 -10.66 -11.16 13.48
CA ARG A 152 -10.28 -12.01 12.34
C ARG A 152 -11.42 -12.88 11.80
N SER A 153 -12.50 -13.05 12.56
CA SER A 153 -13.67 -13.78 12.07
C SER A 153 -14.51 -12.95 11.08
N LYS A 154 -14.34 -11.62 11.12
CA LYS A 154 -15.04 -10.64 10.29
C LYS A 154 -14.12 -9.92 9.31
N PHE A 155 -12.90 -9.54 9.72
CA PHE A 155 -11.90 -8.96 8.85
C PHE A 155 -10.99 -10.06 8.28
N LEU A 156 -11.28 -10.46 7.05
CA LEU A 156 -10.73 -11.67 6.45
C LEU A 156 -9.30 -11.48 5.95
N TYR A 157 -9.05 -10.41 5.20
CA TYR A 157 -7.72 -10.06 4.69
C TYR A 157 -7.70 -8.66 4.09
N THR A 158 -6.51 -8.10 3.88
CA THR A 158 -6.31 -6.93 3.02
C THR A 158 -5.92 -7.33 1.60
N ILE A 159 -6.31 -6.51 0.64
CA ILE A 159 -5.82 -6.53 -0.74
C ILE A 159 -4.75 -5.46 -0.83
N GLU A 160 -3.55 -5.86 -1.22
CA GLU A 160 -2.37 -5.01 -1.23
C GLU A 160 -1.83 -4.81 -2.65
N PHE A 161 -1.22 -3.66 -2.85
CA PHE A 161 -0.32 -3.44 -3.98
C PHE A 161 1.04 -4.12 -3.69
N TYR A 162 1.88 -4.28 -4.71
CA TYR A 162 3.27 -4.68 -4.47
C TYR A 162 4.10 -3.44 -4.07
N PRO A 163 4.56 -3.31 -2.81
CA PRO A 163 5.30 -2.13 -2.39
C PRO A 163 6.61 -1.94 -3.16
N GLU A 164 7.14 -3.00 -3.78
CA GLU A 164 8.35 -2.98 -4.60
C GLU A 164 8.21 -2.16 -5.88
N GLU A 165 6.99 -1.94 -6.37
CA GLU A 165 6.76 -0.99 -7.47
C GLU A 165 6.96 0.46 -7.04
N GLY A 166 6.93 0.73 -5.73
CA GLY A 166 7.15 2.05 -5.16
C GLY A 166 8.49 2.67 -5.59
N LYS A 167 8.45 3.96 -5.95
CA LYS A 167 9.62 4.74 -6.43
C LYS A 167 10.81 4.77 -5.47
N TYR A 168 10.55 4.53 -4.20
CA TYR A 168 11.53 4.63 -3.11
C TYR A 168 11.49 3.36 -2.27
N HIS A 169 11.21 2.20 -2.86
CA HIS A 169 11.15 0.96 -2.09
C HIS A 169 12.55 0.53 -1.60
N TYR A 170 13.49 0.34 -2.54
CA TYR A 170 14.90 0.07 -2.25
C TYR A 170 15.72 1.35 -2.14
N ASP A 171 16.92 1.20 -1.57
CA ASP A 171 17.92 2.25 -1.61
C ASP A 171 18.49 2.37 -3.02
N GLY A 172 18.94 3.57 -3.38
CA GLY A 172 19.73 3.67 -4.59
C GLY A 172 20.17 5.06 -4.99
N HIS A 173 20.81 5.10 -6.15
CA HIS A 173 21.37 6.30 -6.75
C HIS A 173 21.12 6.23 -8.26
N ARG A 174 19.99 6.81 -8.67
CA ARG A 174 19.43 6.78 -10.02
C ARG A 174 20.44 7.18 -11.09
N ARG A 175 21.22 8.24 -10.84
CA ARG A 175 22.23 8.73 -11.79
C ARG A 175 23.32 7.70 -12.10
N CYS A 176 23.59 6.78 -11.17
CA CYS A 176 24.55 5.70 -11.36
C CYS A 176 23.89 4.35 -11.65
N GLN A 177 22.56 4.31 -11.76
CA GLN A 177 21.77 3.07 -11.90
C GLN A 177 22.09 2.02 -10.83
N VAL A 178 22.44 2.50 -9.63
CA VAL A 178 22.71 1.64 -8.48
C VAL A 178 21.41 1.48 -7.71
N ARG A 179 21.03 0.23 -7.50
CA ARG A 179 19.93 -0.19 -6.64
C ARG A 179 20.46 -1.22 -5.66
N LEU A 180 20.23 -0.98 -4.37
CA LEU A 180 20.74 -1.81 -3.28
C LEU A 180 19.60 -2.18 -2.35
N SER A 181 19.56 -3.42 -1.92
CA SER A 181 18.81 -3.79 -0.72
C SER A 181 19.40 -3.06 0.49
N PRO A 182 18.63 -2.88 1.58
CA PRO A 182 19.13 -2.17 2.75
C PRO A 182 20.33 -2.86 3.41
N LYS A 183 20.42 -4.20 3.31
CA LYS A 183 21.59 -4.96 3.78
C LYS A 183 22.84 -4.60 2.98
N GLU A 184 22.75 -4.54 1.65
CA GLU A 184 23.87 -4.15 0.77
C GLU A 184 24.28 -2.68 0.97
N ALA A 185 23.30 -1.79 1.09
CA ALA A 185 23.54 -0.37 1.36
C ALA A 185 24.34 -0.16 2.65
N ARG A 186 23.95 -0.85 3.74
CA ARG A 186 24.63 -0.75 5.03
C ARG A 186 26.06 -1.26 4.99
N VAL A 187 26.32 -2.35 4.25
CA VAL A 187 27.70 -2.84 4.03
C VAL A 187 28.57 -1.76 3.38
N ASN A 188 27.99 -0.93 2.51
CA ASN A 188 28.69 0.18 1.86
C ASN A 188 28.48 1.55 2.55
N ASN A 189 28.12 1.56 3.84
CA ASN A 189 27.89 2.77 4.65
C ASN A 189 26.90 3.77 4.01
N ASN A 190 25.88 3.27 3.29
CA ASN A 190 24.90 4.07 2.55
C ASN A 190 25.54 5.02 1.51
N ILE A 191 26.68 4.62 0.96
CA ILE A 191 27.40 5.33 -0.10
C ILE A 191 27.23 4.59 -1.42
N CYS A 192 27.15 5.33 -2.52
CA CYS A 192 27.10 4.77 -3.87
C CYS A 192 28.47 4.18 -4.24
N PRO A 193 28.57 2.89 -4.61
CA PRO A 193 29.83 2.24 -4.97
C PRO A 193 30.46 2.78 -6.28
N VAL A 194 29.68 3.51 -7.09
CA VAL A 194 30.15 4.05 -8.38
C VAL A 194 30.75 5.45 -8.22
N CYS A 195 30.10 6.33 -7.44
CA CYS A 195 30.46 7.75 -7.39
C CYS A 195 30.81 8.27 -5.99
N SER A 196 30.76 7.41 -4.96
CA SER A 196 31.05 7.74 -3.56
C SER A 196 30.16 8.83 -2.93
N ARG A 197 29.01 9.16 -3.56
CA ARG A 197 27.99 10.06 -2.97
C ARG A 197 26.99 9.26 -2.14
N PRO A 198 26.29 9.90 -1.18
CA PRO A 198 25.19 9.24 -0.46
C PRO A 198 24.12 8.71 -1.42
N ILE A 199 23.56 7.54 -1.09
CA ILE A 199 22.38 7.00 -1.78
C ILE A 199 21.10 7.55 -1.16
N THR A 200 20.02 7.56 -1.93
CA THR A 200 18.67 7.79 -1.40
C THR A 200 18.22 6.57 -0.61
N ILE A 201 17.80 6.80 0.64
CA ILE A 201 17.30 5.74 1.53
C ILE A 201 15.84 5.42 1.20
N GLY A 202 15.57 4.15 0.95
CA GLY A 202 14.26 3.61 0.63
C GLY A 202 13.40 3.30 1.87
N VAL A 203 12.14 3.02 1.60
CA VAL A 203 11.12 2.66 2.61
C VAL A 203 11.47 1.33 3.27
N LEU A 204 11.94 0.34 2.51
CA LEU A 204 12.34 -0.94 3.09
C LEU A 204 13.49 -0.76 4.08
N HIS A 205 14.44 0.13 3.81
CA HIS A 205 15.53 0.43 4.75
C HIS A 205 14.99 1.03 6.04
N ARG A 206 14.05 1.98 5.94
CA ARG A 206 13.41 2.57 7.11
C ARG A 206 12.68 1.53 7.95
N VAL A 207 11.98 0.58 7.31
CA VAL A 207 11.42 -0.59 8.00
C VAL A 207 12.52 -1.41 8.67
N GLU A 208 13.58 -1.77 7.96
CA GLU A 208 14.68 -2.57 8.52
C GLU A 208 15.43 -1.89 9.67
N MET A 209 15.40 -0.57 9.73
CA MET A 209 16.03 0.19 10.81
C MET A 209 15.21 0.14 12.11
N LEU A 210 13.88 0.10 12.00
CA LEU A 210 12.99 0.03 13.16
C LEU A 210 12.63 -1.41 13.54
N ALA A 211 12.68 -2.34 12.59
CA ALA A 211 12.29 -3.74 12.78
C ALA A 211 13.06 -4.43 13.91
N ASP A 212 12.32 -5.18 14.73
CA ASP A 212 12.84 -6.03 15.81
C ASP A 212 12.69 -7.53 15.49
N ARG A 213 12.15 -7.86 14.31
CA ARG A 213 11.95 -9.24 13.83
C ARG A 213 12.53 -9.45 12.43
N PRO A 214 12.89 -10.70 12.10
CA PRO A 214 13.38 -11.04 10.78
C PRO A 214 12.30 -10.88 9.70
N GLU A 215 12.75 -10.71 8.47
CA GLU A 215 11.91 -10.80 7.28
C GLU A 215 11.19 -12.15 7.22
N GLY A 216 9.92 -12.14 6.82
CA GLY A 216 9.08 -13.36 6.76
C GLY A 216 8.45 -13.78 8.09
N TYR A 217 8.65 -13.04 9.19
CA TYR A 217 7.93 -13.28 10.43
C TYR A 217 6.43 -13.00 10.27
N VAL A 218 5.58 -13.90 10.78
CA VAL A 218 4.12 -13.75 10.77
C VAL A 218 3.59 -13.83 12.21
N PRO A 219 2.99 -12.76 12.75
CA PRO A 219 2.36 -12.77 14.07
C PRO A 219 1.16 -13.71 14.10
N GLU A 220 0.96 -14.43 15.22
CA GLU A 220 -0.14 -15.41 15.37
C GLU A 220 -1.53 -14.80 15.15
N ASN A 221 -1.70 -13.54 15.58
CA ASN A 221 -2.95 -12.78 15.49
C ASN A 221 -3.03 -11.85 14.27
N SER A 222 -2.18 -12.07 13.27
CA SER A 222 -2.21 -11.28 12.02
C SER A 222 -3.47 -11.51 11.20
N ILE A 223 -3.95 -10.44 10.58
CA ILE A 223 -4.93 -10.50 9.48
C ILE A 223 -4.12 -10.74 8.21
N PRO A 224 -4.42 -11.79 7.42
CA PRO A 224 -3.65 -12.11 6.23
C PRO A 224 -3.86 -11.06 5.13
N TYR A 225 -3.10 -11.18 4.04
CA TYR A 225 -3.19 -10.28 2.90
C TYR A 225 -3.00 -11.02 1.58
N LYS A 226 -3.38 -10.35 0.49
CA LYS A 226 -3.16 -10.82 -0.89
C LYS A 226 -2.65 -9.65 -1.73
N ASN A 227 -1.49 -9.80 -2.37
CA ASN A 227 -1.06 -8.83 -3.37
C ASN A 227 -1.83 -9.04 -4.68
N LEU A 228 -2.22 -7.95 -5.33
CA LEU A 228 -2.83 -7.98 -6.66
C LEU A 228 -2.03 -7.18 -7.67
N ILE A 229 -2.05 -7.67 -8.91
CA ILE A 229 -1.65 -6.93 -10.10
C ILE A 229 -2.96 -6.54 -10.80
N PRO A 230 -3.17 -5.25 -11.14
CA PRO A 230 -4.37 -4.81 -11.86
C PRO A 230 -4.61 -5.65 -13.12
N LEU A 231 -5.87 -6.03 -13.37
CA LEU A 231 -6.21 -6.94 -14.46
C LEU A 231 -5.76 -6.42 -15.83
N GLU A 232 -5.84 -5.11 -16.05
CA GLU A 232 -5.36 -4.47 -17.26
C GLU A 232 -3.83 -4.60 -17.46
N GLU A 233 -3.04 -4.66 -16.40
CA GLU A 233 -1.59 -4.89 -16.47
C GLU A 233 -1.30 -6.33 -16.86
N ILE A 234 -2.03 -7.30 -16.26
CA ILE A 234 -1.94 -8.72 -16.61
C ILE A 234 -2.29 -8.93 -18.10
N ILE A 235 -3.39 -8.33 -18.57
CA ILE A 235 -3.82 -8.43 -19.96
C ILE A 235 -2.77 -7.81 -20.89
N ALA A 236 -2.27 -6.62 -20.58
CA ALA A 236 -1.28 -5.93 -21.39
C ALA A 236 0.02 -6.72 -21.53
N GLU A 237 0.54 -7.25 -20.42
CA GLU A 237 1.75 -8.07 -20.42
C GLU A 237 1.55 -9.38 -21.19
N ALA A 238 0.40 -10.04 -21.00
CA ALA A 238 0.06 -11.26 -21.73
C ALA A 238 -0.02 -11.00 -23.24
N MET A 239 -0.61 -9.88 -23.66
CA MET A 239 -0.74 -9.49 -25.07
C MET A 239 0.54 -8.89 -25.66
N GLY A 240 1.53 -8.54 -24.85
CA GLY A 240 2.77 -7.89 -25.29
C GLY A 240 2.55 -6.47 -25.82
N VAL A 241 1.56 -5.75 -25.28
CA VAL A 241 1.20 -4.39 -25.70
C VAL A 241 1.13 -3.45 -24.50
N GLY A 242 0.98 -2.14 -24.76
CA GLY A 242 0.78 -1.17 -23.67
C GLY A 242 -0.58 -1.31 -22.99
N ARG A 243 -0.62 -1.08 -21.67
CA ARG A 243 -1.84 -1.05 -20.83
C ARG A 243 -2.94 -0.15 -21.39
N GLU A 244 -2.57 1.00 -21.94
CA GLU A 244 -3.54 2.00 -22.41
C GLU A 244 -4.19 1.68 -23.75
N THR A 245 -3.83 0.56 -24.39
CA THR A 245 -4.36 0.21 -25.71
C THR A 245 -5.84 -0.13 -25.66
N VAL A 246 -6.53 0.13 -26.78
CA VAL A 246 -7.96 -0.19 -26.95
C VAL A 246 -8.21 -1.69 -26.79
N GLY A 247 -7.26 -2.53 -27.23
CA GLY A 247 -7.33 -3.99 -27.08
C GLY A 247 -7.40 -4.42 -25.61
N VAL A 248 -6.51 -3.89 -24.77
CA VAL A 248 -6.50 -4.17 -23.32
C VAL A 248 -7.79 -3.69 -22.67
N LYS A 249 -8.23 -2.46 -22.95
CA LYS A 249 -9.46 -1.89 -22.39
C LYS A 249 -10.70 -2.71 -22.76
N ASN A 250 -10.80 -3.16 -24.01
CA ASN A 250 -11.91 -3.97 -24.47
C ASN A 250 -11.92 -5.35 -23.78
N GLU A 251 -10.76 -5.99 -23.66
CA GLU A 251 -10.66 -7.30 -23.01
C GLU A 251 -10.95 -7.20 -21.50
N TYR A 252 -10.40 -6.19 -20.83
CA TYR A 252 -10.71 -5.88 -19.43
C TYR A 252 -12.22 -5.73 -19.20
N GLN A 253 -12.87 -4.87 -19.99
CA GLN A 253 -14.32 -4.65 -19.86
C GLN A 253 -15.12 -5.91 -20.16
N ARG A 254 -14.68 -6.73 -21.12
CA ARG A 254 -15.35 -7.98 -21.47
C ARG A 254 -15.28 -8.98 -20.32
N LEU A 255 -14.11 -9.17 -19.70
CA LEU A 255 -13.95 -10.08 -18.56
C LEU A 255 -14.76 -9.60 -17.35
N CYS A 256 -14.70 -8.31 -17.02
CA CYS A 256 -15.50 -7.75 -15.94
C CYS A 256 -17.02 -7.88 -16.20
N ARG A 257 -17.48 -7.85 -17.46
CA ARG A 257 -18.90 -8.10 -17.77
C ARG A 257 -19.31 -9.56 -17.63
N ILE A 258 -18.42 -10.50 -17.97
CA ILE A 258 -18.71 -11.94 -17.88
C ILE A 258 -18.73 -12.38 -16.41
N PHE A 259 -17.73 -11.95 -15.64
CA PHE A 259 -17.50 -12.40 -14.27
C PHE A 259 -17.99 -11.39 -13.22
N GLY A 260 -18.51 -10.23 -13.62
CA GLY A 260 -19.13 -9.23 -12.75
C GLY A 260 -18.18 -8.12 -12.27
N SER A 261 -16.93 -8.42 -11.90
CA SER A 261 -15.97 -7.39 -11.46
C SER A 261 -14.52 -7.82 -11.65
N GLU A 262 -13.59 -6.85 -11.56
CA GLU A 262 -12.15 -7.13 -11.57
C GLU A 262 -11.73 -8.03 -10.40
N PHE A 263 -12.23 -7.77 -9.19
CA PHE A 263 -11.91 -8.61 -8.03
C PHE A 263 -12.41 -10.04 -8.20
N GLU A 264 -13.58 -10.23 -8.81
CA GLU A 264 -14.08 -11.58 -9.09
C GLU A 264 -13.14 -12.33 -10.04
N VAL A 265 -12.73 -11.69 -11.14
CA VAL A 265 -11.75 -12.23 -12.09
C VAL A 265 -10.43 -12.56 -11.41
N LEU A 266 -9.90 -11.65 -10.59
CA LEU A 266 -8.57 -11.79 -10.01
C LEU A 266 -8.53 -12.75 -8.82
N LEU A 267 -9.60 -12.88 -8.03
CA LEU A 267 -9.58 -13.60 -6.75
C LEU A 267 -10.34 -14.92 -6.76
N ASN A 268 -11.49 -14.99 -7.43
CA ASN A 268 -12.49 -16.01 -7.16
C ASN A 268 -12.82 -16.89 -8.37
N THR A 269 -12.84 -16.33 -9.58
CA THR A 269 -13.22 -17.07 -10.80
C THR A 269 -12.33 -18.31 -10.99
N PRO A 270 -12.89 -19.52 -11.19
CA PRO A 270 -12.09 -20.73 -11.43
C PRO A 270 -11.18 -20.61 -12.66
N LEU A 271 -9.97 -21.17 -12.58
CA LEU A 271 -8.99 -21.07 -13.68
C LEU A 271 -9.50 -21.69 -14.99
N GLU A 272 -10.30 -22.76 -14.92
CA GLU A 272 -10.90 -23.39 -16.10
C GLU A 272 -11.88 -22.45 -16.81
N GLU A 273 -12.68 -21.68 -16.06
CA GLU A 273 -13.57 -20.68 -16.63
C GLU A 273 -12.80 -19.54 -17.29
N LEU A 274 -11.69 -19.10 -16.69
CA LEU A 274 -10.80 -18.11 -17.29
C LEU A 274 -10.23 -18.62 -18.62
N ARG A 275 -9.68 -19.84 -18.64
CA ARG A 275 -9.12 -20.45 -19.88
C ARG A 275 -10.15 -20.60 -20.99
N ASN A 276 -11.41 -20.88 -20.65
CA ASN A 276 -12.50 -20.98 -21.63
C ASN A 276 -12.96 -19.61 -22.17
N ASN A 277 -12.70 -18.53 -21.43
CA ASN A 277 -13.24 -17.20 -21.74
C ASN A 277 -12.19 -16.17 -22.14
N THR A 278 -10.88 -16.42 -22.04
CA THR A 278 -9.82 -15.50 -22.48
C THR A 278 -8.64 -16.25 -23.11
N GLN A 279 -7.61 -15.53 -23.56
CA GLN A 279 -6.39 -16.14 -24.08
C GLN A 279 -5.68 -16.91 -22.96
N GLU A 280 -5.12 -18.08 -23.27
CA GLU A 280 -4.41 -18.94 -22.30
C GLU A 280 -3.35 -18.16 -21.51
N ARG A 281 -2.63 -17.25 -22.18
CA ARG A 281 -1.60 -16.43 -21.53
C ARG A 281 -2.16 -15.45 -20.51
N ILE A 282 -3.38 -14.93 -20.70
CA ILE A 282 -4.04 -14.06 -19.71
C ILE A 282 -4.47 -14.90 -18.50
N ALA A 283 -5.10 -16.06 -18.72
CA ALA A 283 -5.49 -16.98 -17.65
C ALA A 283 -4.28 -17.44 -16.82
N LEU A 284 -3.16 -17.77 -17.48
CA LEU A 284 -1.89 -18.09 -16.82
C LEU A 284 -1.32 -16.90 -16.03
N GLY A 285 -1.44 -15.68 -16.55
CA GLY A 285 -1.04 -14.47 -15.84
C GLY A 285 -1.82 -14.28 -14.54
N ILE A 286 -3.14 -14.49 -14.57
CA ILE A 286 -3.99 -14.46 -13.37
C ILE A 286 -3.62 -15.58 -12.40
N GLU A 287 -3.37 -16.81 -12.88
CA GLU A 287 -2.91 -17.93 -12.06
C GLU A 287 -1.61 -17.62 -11.32
N LYS A 288 -0.62 -17.05 -12.03
CA LYS A 288 0.66 -16.63 -11.45
C LYS A 288 0.50 -15.52 -10.42
N ALA A 289 -0.31 -14.51 -10.72
CA ALA A 289 -0.60 -13.43 -9.79
C ALA A 289 -1.22 -13.95 -8.49
N ARG A 290 -2.21 -14.87 -8.57
CA ARG A 290 -2.85 -15.50 -7.40
C ARG A 290 -1.89 -16.31 -6.53
N ARG A 291 -0.83 -16.87 -7.12
CA ARG A 291 0.20 -17.65 -6.42
C ARG A 291 1.36 -16.80 -5.89
N GLY A 292 1.38 -15.50 -6.20
CA GLY A 292 2.54 -14.63 -5.92
C GLY A 292 3.78 -15.02 -6.74
N GLU A 293 3.61 -15.75 -7.85
CA GLU A 293 4.70 -16.14 -8.74
C GLU A 293 5.05 -14.99 -9.69
N VAL A 294 5.73 -13.97 -9.17
CA VAL A 294 6.07 -12.75 -9.91
C VAL A 294 7.58 -12.50 -9.94
N ILE A 295 8.03 -11.84 -11.01
CA ILE A 295 9.40 -11.35 -11.15
C ILE A 295 9.40 -9.90 -10.69
N ILE A 296 10.15 -9.64 -9.62
CA ILE A 296 10.19 -8.33 -8.97
C ILE A 296 11.49 -7.61 -9.32
N LYS A 297 11.36 -6.41 -9.87
CA LYS A 297 12.45 -5.45 -10.03
C LYS A 297 12.12 -4.21 -9.17
N PRO A 298 12.59 -4.14 -7.90
CA PRO A 298 12.20 -3.05 -7.01
C PRO A 298 12.59 -1.67 -7.52
N GLY A 299 11.74 -0.69 -7.23
CA GLY A 299 11.96 0.73 -7.49
C GLY A 299 12.93 1.36 -6.50
N TYR A 300 13.56 2.45 -6.90
CA TYR A 300 14.60 3.13 -6.13
C TYR A 300 14.80 4.57 -6.64
N ASP A 301 15.16 5.49 -5.74
CA ASP A 301 15.56 6.87 -6.05
C ASP A 301 14.69 7.60 -7.11
N GLY A 302 13.36 7.46 -6.99
CA GLY A 302 12.38 8.11 -7.85
C GLY A 302 11.95 7.30 -9.08
N GLU A 303 12.57 6.15 -9.35
CA GLU A 303 12.19 5.22 -10.41
C GLU A 303 11.24 4.16 -9.87
N PHE A 304 10.08 3.99 -10.52
CA PHE A 304 9.15 2.91 -10.18
C PHE A 304 9.83 1.56 -10.39
N GLY A 305 9.48 0.61 -9.51
CA GLY A 305 9.77 -0.79 -9.73
C GLY A 305 8.90 -1.37 -10.84
N VAL A 306 9.15 -2.64 -11.13
CA VAL A 306 8.40 -3.39 -12.13
C VAL A 306 8.09 -4.76 -11.57
N ILE A 307 6.81 -5.11 -11.55
CA ILE A 307 6.34 -6.48 -11.36
C ILE A 307 6.03 -7.06 -12.75
N LYS A 308 6.50 -8.28 -13.00
CA LYS A 308 6.20 -9.02 -14.23
C LYS A 308 5.72 -10.42 -13.92
N LEU A 309 4.85 -10.94 -14.76
CA LEU A 309 4.35 -12.32 -14.70
C LEU A 309 5.12 -13.25 -15.64
N PHE A 310 5.76 -12.70 -16.67
CA PHE A 310 6.47 -13.46 -17.68
C PHE A 310 7.89 -12.94 -17.87
N GLU A 311 8.81 -13.88 -18.10
CA GLU A 311 10.15 -13.52 -18.57
C GLU A 311 10.05 -12.84 -19.95
N GLU A 312 10.91 -11.85 -20.17
CA GLU A 312 11.08 -11.28 -21.51
C GLU A 312 11.62 -12.37 -22.43
N LYS A 313 10.93 -12.64 -23.54
CA LYS A 313 11.54 -13.41 -24.62
C LYS A 313 12.77 -12.64 -25.06
N SER A 314 13.96 -13.19 -24.83
CA SER A 314 15.17 -12.72 -25.50
C SER A 314 14.85 -12.62 -26.99
N PRO A 315 15.20 -11.53 -27.69
CA PRO A 315 14.95 -11.43 -29.12
C PRO A 315 15.65 -12.62 -29.79
N THR A 316 14.85 -13.61 -30.19
CA THR A 316 15.30 -14.76 -30.95
C THR A 316 15.89 -14.25 -32.25
N GLY A 317 17.22 -14.39 -32.37
CA GLY A 317 17.97 -14.28 -33.61
C GLY A 317 17.75 -12.97 -34.36
N ALA A 318 18.65 -12.00 -34.16
CA ALA A 318 19.05 -11.18 -35.28
C ALA A 318 19.38 -12.15 -36.43
N GLN A 319 18.55 -12.11 -37.47
CA GLN A 319 18.77 -12.81 -38.72
C GLN A 319 20.15 -12.33 -39.20
N LEU A 320 21.19 -13.12 -38.92
CA LEU A 320 22.52 -12.91 -39.47
C LEU A 320 22.31 -12.94 -40.98
N GLY A 321 22.41 -11.75 -41.58
CA GLY A 321 22.39 -11.60 -43.02
C GLY A 321 23.42 -12.55 -43.62
N LEU A 322 22.96 -13.42 -44.49
CA LEU A 322 23.80 -14.20 -45.37
C LEU A 322 23.44 -13.78 -46.79
N PHE A 323 24.36 -12.96 -47.33
CA PHE A 323 24.66 -12.71 -48.74
C PHE A 323 23.58 -12.11 -49.65
#